data_AF-A0A8S9IRI1-F1
#
_entry.id   AF-A0A8S9IRI1-F1
#
_cell.length_a   1.000
_cell.length_b   1.000
_cell.length_c   1.000
_cell.angle_alpha   90.00
_cell.angle_beta   90.00
_cell.angle_gamma   90.00
#
_symmetry.space_group_name_H-M   'P 1'
#
loop_
_entity.id
_entity.type
_entity.pdbx_description
1 polymer ?
#
loop_
_entity_poly.entity_id
_entity_poly.type
_entity_poly.pdbx_seq_one_letter_code
_entity_poly.pdbx_strand_id
1 'polypeptide(L)'
;MGKAIDARLHTAVSVGLLYSITPVYDCVVELDPTETVVSNLASIALPRFVREKDVPLDYHPAELTGSLGSKNRYFDFHNLAKVTGDVTNDLDRIIDENYYPLESARTSNIRHRPIGIGVHGLADVFILLGMSFDFPEALQLNTNIFETIYYHFLKASSKLSVKDGAYETYKGSPMSKGILQPDMWKVTPSYRCDWPVLRDMISNNGVRNSLLVSLGGNNKGLEPYASNISNGGLSGEIVNMHLLRDLINKGFGLRE
;
A
#
# COMPACT_ATOMS: atom_id res chain seq x y z
N MET A 1 -6.36 23.85 32.77
CA MET A 1 -6.71 24.45 31.47
C MET A 1 -6.07 23.57 30.41
N GLY A 2 -6.81 22.55 29.94
CA GLY A 2 -6.28 21.54 29.03
C GLY A 2 -5.96 22.15 27.68
N LYS A 3 -4.72 22.00 27.21
CA LYS A 3 -4.37 22.33 25.84
C LYS A 3 -5.18 21.40 24.94
N ALA A 4 -6.02 21.98 24.07
CA ALA A 4 -6.68 21.24 23.01
C ALA A 4 -5.58 20.62 22.14
N ILE A 5 -5.54 19.29 22.08
CA ILE A 5 -4.71 18.53 21.15
C ILE A 5 -5.16 18.95 19.75
N ASP A 6 -4.21 19.43 18.94
CA ASP A 6 -4.51 19.94 17.60
C ASP A 6 -4.89 18.76 16.71
N ALA A 7 -6.19 18.60 16.42
CA ALA A 7 -6.74 17.49 15.65
C ALA A 7 -6.27 17.43 14.17
N ARG A 8 -5.24 18.20 13.79
CA ARG A 8 -4.66 18.26 12.45
C ARG A 8 -3.75 17.07 12.11
N LEU A 9 -3.27 16.32 13.10
CA LEU A 9 -2.24 15.28 12.89
C LEU A 9 -2.72 13.83 13.08
N HIS A 10 -3.98 13.58 13.47
CA HIS A 10 -4.52 12.23 13.70
C HIS A 10 -4.76 11.40 12.41
N THR A 11 -4.28 11.85 11.25
CA THR A 11 -4.42 11.14 9.98
C THR A 11 -3.29 11.57 9.05
N ALA A 12 -2.05 11.21 9.39
CA ALA A 12 -0.91 11.44 8.52
C ALA A 12 -0.50 10.12 7.87
N VAL A 13 -1.11 9.78 6.73
CA VAL A 13 -0.55 8.80 5.79
C VAL A 13 0.53 9.49 4.95
N SER A 14 1.69 8.86 4.79
CA SER A 14 2.71 9.27 3.81
C SER A 14 2.14 9.23 2.38
N VAL A 15 1.64 10.38 1.88
CA VAL A 15 1.20 10.59 0.49
C VAL A 15 2.36 10.89 -0.45
N GLY A 16 3.60 10.94 0.05
CA GLY A 16 4.78 11.06 -0.81
C GLY A 16 4.77 10.07 -1.98
N LEU A 17 4.11 8.92 -1.82
CA LEU A 17 3.97 7.88 -2.82
C LEU A 17 2.88 8.08 -3.88
N LEU A 18 1.93 9.00 -3.69
CA LEU A 18 0.91 9.28 -4.72
C LEU A 18 1.45 10.19 -5.82
N TYR A 19 2.50 10.97 -5.55
CA TYR A 19 3.02 12.00 -6.47
C TYR A 19 4.55 12.09 -6.55
N SER A 20 5.26 11.23 -5.83
CA SER A 20 6.69 11.00 -5.98
C SER A 20 6.96 9.49 -6.02
N ILE A 21 7.99 9.11 -6.78
CA ILE A 21 8.45 7.71 -6.86
C ILE A 21 9.44 7.40 -5.71
N THR A 22 9.87 8.42 -4.97
CA THR A 22 10.68 8.26 -3.76
C THR A 22 9.79 8.12 -2.51
N PRO A 23 10.05 7.13 -1.64
CA PRO A 23 9.33 6.97 -0.39
C PRO A 23 9.63 8.14 0.55
N VAL A 24 8.57 8.85 0.95
CA VAL A 24 8.63 9.77 2.10
C VAL A 24 8.23 8.96 3.33
N TYR A 25 9.23 8.55 4.10
CA TYR A 25 9.08 7.84 5.35
C TYR A 25 8.78 8.84 6.46
N ASP A 26 7.52 9.15 6.77
CA ASP A 26 7.18 9.75 8.05
C ASP A 26 5.67 9.62 8.31
N CYS A 27 5.31 8.67 9.19
CA CYS A 27 4.01 8.66 9.84
C CYS A 27 4.16 9.35 11.20
N VAL A 28 3.44 10.44 11.41
CA VAL A 28 3.37 11.12 12.70
C VAL A 28 2.04 10.75 13.34
N VAL A 29 2.07 9.92 14.38
CA VAL A 29 0.92 9.64 15.24
C VAL A 29 1.13 10.41 16.54
N GLU A 30 0.37 11.48 16.73
CA GLU A 30 0.34 12.20 18.00
C GLU A 30 -0.59 11.48 18.97
N LEU A 31 -0.04 10.96 20.06
CA LEU A 31 -0.77 10.22 21.10
C LEU A 31 -0.67 10.93 22.45
N ASP A 32 -1.56 10.53 23.35
CA ASP A 32 -1.40 10.83 24.77
C ASP A 32 -0.05 10.28 25.28
N PRO A 33 0.67 10.99 26.18
CA PRO A 33 1.92 10.51 26.76
C PRO A 33 1.83 9.15 27.48
N THR A 34 0.62 8.72 27.83
CA THR A 34 0.34 7.43 28.49
C THR A 34 0.15 6.27 27.52
N GLU A 35 0.07 6.54 26.21
CA GLU A 35 -0.16 5.54 25.18
C GLU A 35 1.12 5.15 24.43
N THR A 36 1.17 3.90 23.98
CA THR A 36 2.28 3.38 23.16
C THR A 36 1.75 3.01 21.78
N VAL A 37 2.29 3.64 20.73
CA VAL A 37 1.88 3.35 19.34
C VAL A 37 2.20 1.89 19.02
N VAL A 38 1.20 1.17 18.52
CA VAL A 38 1.35 -0.13 17.86
C VAL A 38 0.66 -0.05 16.51
N SER A 39 1.18 -0.80 15.54
CA SER A 39 0.52 -0.96 14.25
C SER A 39 0.68 -2.40 13.77
N ASN A 40 -0.41 -2.95 13.22
CA ASN A 40 -0.40 -4.26 12.57
C ASN A 40 -0.07 -4.08 11.10
N LEU A 41 0.98 -4.75 10.62
CA LEU A 41 1.53 -4.53 9.29
C LEU A 41 1.33 -5.75 8.38
N ALA A 42 0.95 -5.50 7.13
CA ALA A 42 1.02 -6.45 6.03
C ALA A 42 1.66 -5.80 4.80
N SER A 43 2.13 -6.60 3.85
CA SER A 43 2.69 -6.10 2.60
C SER A 43 2.10 -6.84 1.40
N ILE A 44 1.62 -6.08 0.41
CA ILE A 44 1.07 -6.61 -0.85
C ILE A 44 2.19 -6.74 -1.89
N ALA A 45 2.35 -7.95 -2.44
CA ALA A 45 3.32 -8.24 -3.51
C ALA A 45 2.80 -7.73 -4.86
N LEU A 46 3.20 -6.52 -5.27
CA LEU A 46 2.70 -5.89 -6.50
C LEU A 46 2.91 -6.70 -7.79
N PRO A 47 4.01 -7.45 -7.97
CA PRO A 47 4.22 -8.25 -9.19
C PRO A 47 3.12 -9.29 -9.43
N ARG A 48 2.42 -9.74 -8.38
CA ARG A 48 1.32 -10.71 -8.50
C ARG A 48 0.11 -10.17 -9.26
N PHE A 49 0.01 -8.84 -9.43
CA PHE A 49 -1.06 -8.19 -10.16
C PHE A 49 -0.68 -7.86 -11.61
N VAL A 50 0.53 -8.21 -12.07
CA VAL A 50 0.86 -8.14 -13.50
C VAL A 50 0.35 -9.39 -14.19
N ARG A 51 -0.50 -9.22 -15.18
CA ARG A 51 -1.16 -10.32 -15.91
C ARG A 51 -0.96 -10.19 -17.41
N GLU A 52 -0.97 -11.31 -18.11
CA GLU A 52 -1.05 -11.36 -19.57
C GLU A 52 -2.52 -11.33 -20.01
N LYS A 53 -2.83 -10.68 -21.13
CA LYS A 53 -4.22 -10.47 -21.60
C LYS A 53 -4.94 -11.77 -21.96
N ASP A 54 -4.19 -12.79 -22.38
CA ASP A 54 -4.75 -14.06 -22.90
C ASP A 54 -4.83 -15.17 -21.84
N VAL A 55 -4.53 -14.87 -20.57
CA VAL A 55 -4.54 -15.85 -19.48
C VAL A 55 -5.86 -15.72 -18.68
N PRO A 56 -6.63 -16.82 -18.51
CA PRO A 56 -7.88 -16.81 -17.72
C PRO A 56 -7.70 -16.26 -16.31
N LEU A 57 -8.73 -15.57 -15.80
CA LEU A 57 -8.70 -14.86 -14.51
C LEU A 57 -8.43 -15.78 -13.31
N ASP A 58 -8.91 -17.02 -13.39
CA ASP A 58 -8.81 -18.11 -12.42
C ASP A 58 -7.47 -18.87 -12.45
N TYR A 59 -6.64 -18.64 -13.47
CA TYR A 59 -5.30 -19.20 -13.53
C TYR A 59 -4.30 -18.31 -12.77
N HIS A 60 -3.51 -18.90 -11.88
CA HIS A 60 -2.39 -18.19 -11.26
C HIS A 60 -1.37 -17.83 -12.35
N PRO A 61 -0.99 -16.56 -12.53
CA PRO A 61 -0.01 -16.21 -13.53
C PRO A 61 1.28 -17.00 -13.27
N ALA A 62 1.87 -17.56 -14.32
CA ALA A 62 3.22 -18.09 -14.27
C ALA A 62 4.16 -17.01 -13.69
N GLU A 63 5.26 -17.40 -13.05
CA GLU A 63 6.25 -16.44 -12.56
C GLU A 63 6.81 -15.62 -13.73
N LEU A 64 6.17 -14.47 -13.99
CA LEU A 64 6.56 -13.57 -15.06
C LEU A 64 7.96 -13.06 -14.73
N THR A 65 8.84 -13.10 -15.73
CA THR A 65 10.23 -12.66 -15.59
C THR A 65 10.64 -11.92 -16.87
N GLY A 66 11.48 -10.90 -16.70
CA GLY A 66 11.94 -10.05 -17.81
C GLY A 66 10.87 -9.12 -18.37
N SER A 67 11.31 -8.21 -19.23
CA SER A 67 10.47 -7.22 -19.92
C SER A 67 9.91 -7.74 -21.26
N LEU A 68 10.45 -8.84 -21.77
CA LEU A 68 9.96 -9.47 -23.00
C LEU A 68 8.50 -9.93 -22.83
N GLY A 69 7.62 -9.46 -23.71
CA GLY A 69 6.17 -9.70 -23.62
C GLY A 69 5.37 -8.60 -22.92
N SER A 70 6.01 -7.53 -22.44
CA SER A 70 5.37 -6.38 -21.77
C SER A 70 4.16 -5.81 -22.51
N LYS A 71 4.17 -5.79 -23.85
CA LYS A 71 3.04 -5.32 -24.68
C LYS A 71 1.75 -6.12 -24.49
N ASN A 72 1.87 -7.41 -24.10
CA ASN A 72 0.74 -8.27 -23.81
C ASN A 72 0.35 -8.27 -22.32
N ARG A 73 1.00 -7.46 -21.50
CA ARG A 73 0.78 -7.41 -20.05
C ARG A 73 -0.01 -6.18 -19.63
N TYR A 74 -0.68 -6.28 -18.50
CA TYR A 74 -1.39 -5.18 -17.85
C TYR A 74 -1.34 -5.35 -16.33
N PHE A 75 -1.64 -4.28 -15.60
CA PHE A 75 -1.75 -4.28 -14.15
C PHE A 75 -3.22 -4.45 -13.73
N ASP A 76 -3.51 -5.50 -12.96
CA ASP A 76 -4.84 -5.90 -12.52
C ASP A 76 -5.26 -5.16 -11.24
N PHE A 77 -5.82 -3.96 -11.42
CA PHE A 77 -6.36 -3.14 -10.34
C PHE A 77 -7.56 -3.77 -9.63
N HIS A 78 -8.31 -4.64 -10.31
CA HIS A 78 -9.49 -5.27 -9.72
C HIS A 78 -9.09 -6.27 -8.64
N ASN A 79 -8.11 -7.12 -8.93
CA ASN A 79 -7.58 -8.04 -7.93
C ASN A 79 -6.81 -7.30 -6.82
N LEU A 80 -6.09 -6.21 -7.14
CA LEU A 80 -5.46 -5.37 -6.12
C LEU A 80 -6.50 -4.84 -5.14
N ALA A 81 -7.59 -4.25 -5.66
CA ALA A 81 -8.72 -3.75 -4.89
C ALA A 81 -9.33 -4.81 -3.96
N LYS A 82 -9.51 -6.05 -4.46
CA LYS A 82 -10.02 -7.17 -3.67
C LYS A 82 -9.06 -7.53 -2.54
N VAL A 83 -7.80 -7.78 -2.87
CA VAL A 83 -6.77 -8.17 -1.89
C VAL A 83 -6.58 -7.07 -0.83
N THR A 84 -6.59 -5.79 -1.20
CA THR A 84 -6.53 -4.71 -0.23
C THR A 84 -7.70 -4.75 0.76
N GLY A 85 -8.91 -5.03 0.28
CA GLY A 85 -10.08 -5.19 1.14
C GLY A 85 -9.94 -6.37 2.11
N ASP A 86 -9.48 -7.52 1.61
CA ASP A 86 -9.26 -8.73 2.42
C ASP A 86 -8.19 -8.47 3.49
N VAL A 87 -7.03 -7.91 3.11
CA VAL A 87 -5.96 -7.53 4.05
C VAL A 87 -6.43 -6.52 5.10
N THR A 88 -7.29 -5.57 4.72
CA THR A 88 -7.86 -4.61 5.68
C THR A 88 -8.69 -5.32 6.75
N ASN A 89 -9.52 -6.29 6.35
CA ASN A 89 -10.33 -7.08 7.29
C ASN A 89 -9.46 -7.94 8.21
N ASP A 90 -8.43 -8.57 7.65
CA ASP A 90 -7.50 -9.43 8.41
C ASP A 90 -6.71 -8.61 9.44
N LEU A 91 -6.18 -7.45 9.04
CA LEU A 91 -5.44 -6.57 9.94
C LEU A 91 -6.33 -5.98 11.05
N ASP A 92 -7.60 -5.65 10.75
CA ASP A 92 -8.53 -5.20 11.79
C ASP A 92 -8.82 -6.31 12.80
N ARG A 93 -9.02 -7.55 12.32
CA ARG A 93 -9.21 -8.72 13.19
C ARG A 93 -8.00 -8.99 14.09
N ILE A 94 -6.79 -8.84 13.55
CA ILE A 94 -5.55 -9.01 14.33
C ILE A 94 -5.49 -8.05 15.53
N ILE A 95 -6.04 -6.83 15.42
CA ILE A 95 -6.06 -5.88 16.57
C ILE A 95 -6.71 -6.51 17.80
N ASP A 96 -7.79 -7.28 17.60
CA ASP A 96 -8.56 -7.88 18.69
C ASP A 96 -7.94 -9.20 19.18
N GLU A 97 -7.29 -9.96 18.29
CA GLU A 97 -6.66 -11.25 18.62
C GLU A 97 -5.22 -11.12 19.14
N ASN A 98 -4.55 -9.97 18.93
CA ASN A 98 -3.15 -9.79 19.28
C ASN A 98 -2.91 -9.80 20.80
N TYR A 99 -1.76 -10.36 21.20
CA TYR A 99 -1.26 -10.27 22.57
C TYR A 99 -0.44 -8.99 22.75
N TYR A 100 -0.86 -8.13 23.66
CA TYR A 100 -0.16 -6.88 23.98
C TYR A 100 0.65 -7.05 25.27
N PRO A 101 1.99 -6.99 25.22
CA PRO A 101 2.82 -7.09 26.43
C PRO A 101 2.72 -5.86 27.33
N LEU A 102 2.25 -4.73 26.80
CA LEU A 102 2.04 -3.47 27.52
C LEU A 102 0.57 -3.04 27.41
N GLU A 103 -0.04 -2.68 28.54
CA GLU A 103 -1.44 -2.23 28.56
C GLU A 103 -1.62 -0.89 27.83
N SER A 104 -0.61 -0.01 27.87
CA SER A 104 -0.57 1.24 27.10
C SER A 104 -0.66 1.00 25.59
N ALA A 105 -0.07 -0.10 25.10
CA ALA A 105 -0.13 -0.51 23.71
C ALA A 105 -1.50 -1.08 23.34
N ARG A 106 -2.09 -1.91 24.21
CA ARG A 106 -3.45 -2.43 24.03
C ARG A 106 -4.47 -1.28 23.95
N THR A 107 -4.41 -0.37 24.92
CA THR A 107 -5.30 0.78 25.02
C THR A 107 -5.24 1.60 23.74
N SER A 108 -4.04 1.95 23.28
CA SER A 108 -3.86 2.72 22.05
C SER A 108 -4.39 2.00 20.81
N ASN A 109 -4.04 0.71 20.64
CA ASN A 109 -4.44 -0.02 19.43
C ASN A 109 -5.95 -0.29 19.36
N ILE A 110 -6.62 -0.55 20.49
CA ILE A 110 -8.08 -0.72 20.52
C ILE A 110 -8.80 0.60 20.27
N ARG A 111 -8.29 1.71 20.82
CA ARG A 111 -8.89 3.04 20.73
C ARG A 111 -8.78 3.68 19.35
N HIS A 112 -7.64 3.50 18.71
CA HIS A 112 -7.32 4.14 17.42
C HIS A 112 -7.39 3.16 16.24
N ARG A 113 -7.21 1.87 16.47
CA ARG A 113 -7.21 0.80 15.45
C ARG A 113 -6.37 1.10 14.20
N PRO A 114 -5.15 1.65 14.32
CA PRO A 114 -4.29 1.87 13.15
C PRO A 114 -3.87 0.54 12.52
N ILE A 115 -3.85 0.50 11.19
CA ILE A 115 -3.30 -0.63 10.44
C ILE A 115 -2.30 -0.13 9.40
N GLY A 116 -1.40 -0.99 8.97
CA GLY A 116 -0.44 -0.69 7.92
C GLY A 116 -0.48 -1.69 6.79
N ILE A 117 -0.75 -1.20 5.57
CA ILE A 117 -0.64 -1.98 4.34
C ILE A 117 0.47 -1.34 3.52
N GLY A 118 1.63 -1.99 3.53
CA GLY A 118 2.74 -1.68 2.66
C GLY A 118 2.65 -2.44 1.34
N VAL A 119 3.62 -2.19 0.47
CA VAL A 119 3.77 -2.89 -0.80
C VAL A 119 5.24 -3.25 -1.03
N HIS A 120 5.49 -4.23 -1.88
CA HIS A 120 6.83 -4.55 -2.37
C HIS A 120 6.83 -4.98 -3.83
N GLY A 121 8.00 -4.90 -4.46
CA GLY A 121 8.21 -5.26 -5.85
C GLY A 121 7.69 -4.24 -6.87
N LEU A 122 7.68 -2.95 -6.53
CA LEU A 122 7.29 -1.90 -7.49
C LEU A 122 8.24 -1.86 -8.70
N ALA A 123 9.55 -1.98 -8.47
CA ALA A 123 10.53 -2.02 -9.55
C ALA A 123 10.31 -3.23 -10.48
N ASP A 124 9.97 -4.39 -9.92
CA ASP A 124 9.64 -5.59 -10.70
C ASP A 124 8.40 -5.37 -11.57
N VAL A 125 7.36 -4.71 -11.05
CA VAL A 125 6.18 -4.34 -11.86
C VAL A 125 6.57 -3.49 -13.06
N PHE A 126 7.40 -2.47 -12.86
CA PHE A 126 7.85 -1.63 -13.98
C PHE A 126 8.66 -2.43 -15.00
N ILE A 127 9.57 -3.31 -14.56
CA ILE A 127 10.33 -4.16 -15.47
C ILE A 127 9.39 -5.11 -16.25
N LEU A 128 8.45 -5.76 -15.57
CA LEU A 128 7.49 -6.68 -16.20
C LEU A 128 6.60 -5.99 -17.24
N LEU A 129 6.27 -4.72 -17.02
CA LEU A 129 5.50 -3.87 -17.94
C LEU A 129 6.39 -3.12 -18.95
N GLY A 130 7.71 -3.34 -18.93
CA GLY A 130 8.64 -2.68 -19.83
C GLY A 130 8.70 -1.16 -19.65
N MET A 131 8.44 -0.67 -18.44
CA MET A 131 8.47 0.74 -18.08
C MET A 131 9.80 1.08 -17.39
N SER A 132 10.39 2.19 -17.76
CA SER A 132 11.51 2.78 -17.03
C SER A 132 11.01 3.51 -15.80
N PHE A 133 11.75 3.40 -14.69
CA PHE A 133 11.34 3.93 -13.39
C PHE A 133 11.05 5.44 -13.41
N ASP A 134 11.82 6.22 -14.16
CA ASP A 134 11.72 7.69 -14.23
C ASP A 134 10.74 8.20 -15.31
N PHE A 135 9.99 7.32 -15.97
CA PHE A 135 9.09 7.73 -17.05
C PHE A 135 7.72 8.17 -16.53
N PRO A 136 7.03 9.11 -17.21
CA PRO A 136 5.71 9.60 -16.80
C PRO A 136 4.67 8.48 -16.61
N GLU A 137 4.74 7.43 -17.42
CA GLU A 137 3.84 6.27 -17.34
C GLU A 137 4.03 5.47 -16.05
N ALA A 138 5.28 5.34 -15.58
CA ALA A 138 5.61 4.67 -14.33
C ALA A 138 5.09 5.48 -13.12
N LEU A 139 5.25 6.80 -13.16
CA LEU A 139 4.67 7.71 -12.16
C LEU A 139 3.14 7.59 -12.14
N GLN A 140 2.48 7.61 -13.30
CA GLN A 140 1.03 7.47 -13.38
C GLN A 140 0.57 6.11 -12.84
N LEU A 141 1.26 5.01 -13.18
CA LEU A 141 0.95 3.68 -12.65
C LEU A 141 1.12 3.65 -11.12
N ASN A 142 2.19 4.23 -10.60
CA ASN A 142 2.44 4.37 -9.17
C ASN A 142 1.28 5.11 -8.46
N THR A 143 0.88 6.29 -8.97
CA THR A 143 -0.30 7.02 -8.47
C THR A 143 -1.54 6.13 -8.47
N ASN A 144 -1.77 5.37 -9.55
CA ASN A 144 -2.96 4.53 -9.69
C ASN A 144 -2.99 3.37 -8.70
N ILE A 145 -1.83 2.75 -8.43
CA ILE A 145 -1.69 1.65 -7.48
C ILE A 145 -2.05 2.14 -6.07
N PHE A 146 -1.43 3.23 -5.63
CA PHE A 146 -1.65 3.77 -4.30
C PHE A 146 -3.04 4.37 -4.12
N GLU A 147 -3.60 4.99 -5.17
CA GLU A 147 -4.99 5.44 -5.18
C GLU A 147 -5.96 4.27 -4.97
N THR A 148 -5.73 3.16 -5.67
CA THR A 148 -6.55 1.94 -5.56
C THR A 148 -6.47 1.36 -4.15
N ILE A 149 -5.26 1.23 -3.60
CA ILE A 149 -5.06 0.70 -2.24
C ILE A 149 -5.77 1.60 -1.22
N TYR A 150 -5.54 2.91 -1.26
CA TYR A 150 -6.13 3.83 -0.28
C TYR A 150 -7.65 3.86 -0.36
N TYR A 151 -8.22 3.90 -1.56
CA TYR A 151 -9.67 3.87 -1.78
C TYR A 151 -10.30 2.60 -1.22
N HIS A 152 -9.73 1.44 -1.56
CA HIS A 152 -10.29 0.15 -1.17
C HIS A 152 -10.07 -0.18 0.31
N PHE A 153 -8.99 0.31 0.92
CA PHE A 153 -8.81 0.31 2.37
C PHE A 153 -9.95 1.08 3.06
N LEU A 154 -10.19 2.34 2.68
CA LEU A 154 -11.25 3.15 3.30
C LEU A 154 -12.63 2.53 3.09
N LYS A 155 -12.88 1.99 1.90
CA LYS A 155 -14.14 1.30 1.58
C LYS A 155 -14.35 0.07 2.46
N ALA A 156 -13.32 -0.76 2.66
CA ALA A 156 -13.39 -1.92 3.55
C ALA A 156 -13.55 -1.48 5.02
N SER A 157 -12.77 -0.50 5.48
CA SER A 157 -12.85 0.03 6.83
C SER A 157 -14.21 0.67 7.16
N SER A 158 -14.84 1.35 6.18
CA SER A 158 -16.20 1.87 6.32
C SER A 158 -17.27 0.77 6.35
N LYS A 159 -17.05 -0.36 5.65
CA LYS A 159 -17.94 -1.53 5.77
C LYS A 159 -17.82 -2.19 7.15
N LEU A 160 -16.60 -2.29 7.68
CA LEU A 160 -16.38 -2.80 9.04
C LEU A 160 -17.04 -1.90 10.09
N SER A 161 -17.03 -0.57 9.90
CA SER A 161 -17.68 0.34 10.84
C SER A 161 -19.21 0.23 10.87
N VAL A 162 -19.85 -0.19 9.78
CA VAL A 162 -21.29 -0.52 9.80
C VAL A 162 -21.58 -1.67 10.76
N LYS A 163 -20.71 -2.67 10.80
CA LYS A 163 -20.90 -3.88 11.60
C LYS A 163 -20.48 -3.68 13.06
N ASP A 164 -19.29 -3.12 13.26
CA ASP A 164 -18.61 -3.14 14.56
C ASP A 164 -18.47 -1.72 15.17
N GLY A 165 -18.92 -0.68 14.45
CA GLY A 165 -18.81 0.74 14.83
C GLY A 165 -17.51 1.38 14.34
N ALA A 166 -17.48 2.72 14.24
CA ALA A 166 -16.23 3.43 13.98
C ALA A 166 -15.22 3.27 15.13
N TYR A 167 -13.93 3.53 14.88
CA TYR A 167 -12.95 3.56 15.98
C TYR A 167 -13.28 4.65 16.99
N GLU A 168 -12.89 4.46 18.26
CA GLU A 168 -13.36 5.28 19.39
C GLU A 168 -13.08 6.78 19.20
N THR A 169 -11.93 7.09 18.62
CA THR A 169 -11.47 8.48 18.39
C THR A 169 -11.78 9.01 17.00
N TYR A 170 -12.74 8.40 16.28
CA TYR A 170 -13.16 8.85 14.95
C TYR A 170 -13.77 10.25 14.98
N LYS A 171 -14.64 10.54 15.96
CA LYS A 171 -15.31 11.83 16.06
C LYS A 171 -14.31 12.96 16.33
N GLY A 172 -14.30 13.96 15.46
CA GLY A 172 -13.36 15.10 15.53
C GLY A 172 -12.13 14.94 14.64
N SER A 173 -11.86 13.73 14.15
CA SER A 173 -10.82 13.46 13.16
C SER A 173 -11.10 14.17 11.83
N PRO A 174 -10.08 14.41 11.00
CA PRO A 174 -10.27 14.88 9.63
C PRO A 174 -11.25 14.04 8.81
N MET A 175 -11.18 12.70 8.89
CA MET A 175 -12.10 11.82 8.16
C MET A 175 -13.56 12.01 8.60
N SER A 176 -13.81 12.28 9.89
CA SER A 176 -15.16 12.62 10.39
C SER A 176 -15.69 13.97 9.90
N LYS A 177 -14.81 14.83 9.36
CA LYS A 177 -15.15 16.11 8.73
C LYS A 177 -15.19 16.01 7.21
N GLY A 178 -15.10 14.78 6.66
CA GLY A 178 -15.05 14.54 5.22
C GLY A 178 -13.70 14.91 4.57
N ILE A 179 -12.65 15.18 5.36
CA ILE A 179 -11.31 15.50 4.87
C ILE A 179 -10.52 14.21 4.79
N LEU A 180 -10.24 13.77 3.56
CA LEU A 180 -9.41 12.60 3.27
C LEU A 180 -7.98 13.03 2.95
N GLN A 181 -7.09 12.05 2.85
CA GLN A 181 -5.67 12.31 2.67
C GLN A 181 -5.33 13.15 1.42
N PRO A 182 -5.93 12.91 0.23
CA PRO A 182 -5.68 13.76 -0.94
C PRO A 182 -6.03 15.23 -0.71
N ASP A 183 -7.06 15.51 0.10
CA ASP A 183 -7.49 16.89 0.40
C ASP A 183 -6.45 17.63 1.23
N MET A 184 -5.84 16.96 2.22
CA MET A 184 -4.77 17.52 3.06
C MET A 184 -3.55 17.93 2.24
N TRP A 185 -3.27 17.19 1.16
CA TRP A 185 -2.18 17.44 0.24
C TRP A 185 -2.58 18.32 -0.94
N LYS A 186 -3.83 18.80 -0.97
CA LYS A 186 -4.41 19.61 -2.05
C LYS A 186 -4.30 18.95 -3.41
N VAL A 187 -4.45 17.63 -3.46
CA VAL A 187 -4.42 16.90 -4.72
C VAL A 187 -5.78 16.33 -5.08
N THR A 188 -6.11 16.46 -6.36
CA THR A 188 -7.34 15.91 -6.94
C THR A 188 -7.06 14.45 -7.34
N PRO A 189 -7.76 13.47 -6.76
CA PRO A 189 -7.66 12.08 -7.18
C PRO A 189 -8.09 11.88 -8.64
N SER A 190 -7.77 10.71 -9.21
CA SER A 190 -8.22 10.39 -10.56
C SER A 190 -9.69 9.93 -10.57
N TYR A 191 -10.25 9.77 -11.77
CA TYR A 191 -11.61 9.28 -11.96
C TYR A 191 -11.73 7.74 -11.90
N ARG A 192 -10.65 7.02 -11.58
CA ARG A 192 -10.67 5.54 -11.53
C ARG A 192 -11.52 5.00 -10.39
N CYS A 193 -11.56 5.74 -9.29
CA CYS A 193 -12.32 5.38 -8.10
C CYS A 193 -13.46 6.38 -7.88
N ASP A 194 -14.61 5.89 -7.42
CA ASP A 194 -15.77 6.73 -7.16
C ASP A 194 -15.65 7.39 -5.77
N TRP A 195 -14.87 8.47 -5.73
CA TRP A 195 -14.61 9.25 -4.52
C TRP A 195 -15.87 9.86 -3.89
N PRO A 196 -16.83 10.42 -4.65
CA PRO A 196 -18.11 10.87 -4.09
C PRO A 196 -18.82 9.76 -3.32
N VAL A 197 -18.98 8.57 -3.92
CA VAL A 197 -19.63 7.44 -3.26
C VAL A 197 -18.87 7.02 -1.99
N LEU A 198 -17.53 7.00 -2.02
CA LEU A 198 -16.75 6.67 -0.82
C LEU A 198 -16.92 7.71 0.28
N ARG A 199 -16.95 9.01 -0.05
CA ARG A 199 -17.17 10.07 0.93
C ARG A 199 -18.55 9.98 1.56
N ASP A 200 -19.58 9.67 0.77
CA ASP A 200 -20.93 9.43 1.27
C ASP A 200 -20.97 8.21 2.19
N MET A 201 -20.29 7.11 1.82
CA MET A 201 -20.16 5.93 2.69
C MET A 201 -19.50 6.28 4.04
N ILE A 202 -18.37 6.99 4.02
CA ILE A 202 -17.65 7.40 5.22
C ILE A 202 -18.48 8.37 6.07
N SER A 203 -19.18 9.32 5.44
CA SER A 203 -20.03 10.27 6.16
C SER A 203 -21.19 9.58 6.89
N ASN A 204 -21.76 8.52 6.29
CA ASN A 204 -22.88 7.80 6.88
C ASN A 204 -22.45 6.77 7.94
N ASN A 205 -21.32 6.09 7.71
CA ASN A 205 -20.94 4.91 8.49
C ASN A 205 -19.73 5.13 9.41
N GLY A 206 -18.93 6.17 9.15
CA GLY A 206 -17.58 6.31 9.66
C GLY A 206 -16.59 5.33 9.02
N VAL A 207 -15.46 5.11 9.71
CA VAL A 207 -14.45 4.09 9.37
C VAL A 207 -13.98 3.38 10.64
N ARG A 208 -13.56 2.12 10.51
CA ARG A 208 -13.12 1.27 11.63
C ARG A 208 -11.66 1.50 12.01
N ASN A 209 -10.83 2.03 11.11
CA ASN A 209 -9.39 2.16 11.29
C ASN A 209 -8.97 3.62 11.10
N SER A 210 -8.17 4.15 12.03
CA SER A 210 -7.74 5.55 12.01
C SER A 210 -6.73 5.87 10.91
N LEU A 211 -5.90 4.89 10.53
CA LEU A 211 -4.76 5.14 9.67
C LEU A 211 -4.48 3.93 8.79
N LEU A 212 -4.07 4.22 7.56
CA LEU A 212 -3.39 3.29 6.66
C LEU A 212 -1.91 3.67 6.59
N VAL A 213 -1.05 2.92 7.25
CA VAL A 213 0.39 3.14 7.20
C VAL A 213 0.99 2.35 6.02
N SER A 214 1.44 3.04 4.97
CA SER A 214 2.24 2.41 3.89
C SER A 214 3.73 2.48 4.23
N LEU A 215 4.21 1.55 5.07
CA LEU A 215 5.64 1.38 5.30
C LEU A 215 6.22 0.46 4.20
N GLY A 216 7.22 0.96 3.49
CA GLY A 216 8.08 0.14 2.63
C GLY A 216 8.73 -0.94 3.49
N GLY A 217 8.42 -2.21 3.21
CA GLY A 217 9.14 -3.32 3.83
C GLY A 217 10.63 -3.23 3.51
N ASN A 218 11.46 -3.47 4.53
CA ASN A 218 12.92 -3.46 4.50
C ASN A 218 13.54 -3.60 3.08
N ASN A 219 14.16 -2.50 2.61
CA ASN A 219 15.05 -2.38 1.44
C ASN A 219 14.54 -2.73 0.03
N LYS A 220 13.28 -3.15 -0.20
CA LYS A 220 12.81 -3.55 -1.55
C LYS A 220 11.33 -3.25 -1.81
N GLY A 221 10.80 -2.21 -1.17
CA GLY A 221 9.38 -1.91 -1.29
C GLY A 221 9.06 -1.18 -2.58
N LEU A 222 9.74 -0.05 -2.74
CA LEU A 222 9.37 1.03 -3.64
C LEU A 222 10.58 1.63 -4.34
N GLU A 223 11.80 1.29 -3.92
CA GLU A 223 13.03 1.75 -4.54
C GLU A 223 13.29 1.07 -5.88
N PRO A 224 14.01 1.74 -6.81
CA PRO A 224 14.59 1.07 -7.96
C PRO A 224 15.63 0.03 -7.52
N TYR A 225 15.95 -0.92 -8.39
CA TYR A 225 17.07 -1.83 -8.17
C TYR A 225 18.38 -1.06 -7.96
N ALA A 226 18.96 -1.14 -6.76
CA ALA A 226 20.24 -0.50 -6.46
C ALA A 226 21.41 -1.07 -7.29
N SER A 227 21.33 -2.36 -7.65
CA SER A 227 22.26 -3.02 -8.55
C SER A 227 21.59 -4.21 -9.25
N ASN A 228 22.04 -4.54 -10.46
CA ASN A 228 21.65 -5.76 -11.17
C ASN A 228 22.48 -6.98 -10.77
N ILE A 229 23.54 -6.79 -9.99
CA ILE A 229 24.37 -7.85 -9.40
C ILE A 229 24.58 -7.50 -7.93
N SER A 230 24.22 -8.42 -7.04
CA SER A 230 24.32 -8.21 -5.60
C SER A 230 25.09 -9.34 -4.93
N ASN A 231 25.79 -9.04 -3.84
CA ASN A 231 26.50 -10.04 -3.06
C ASN A 231 25.52 -10.83 -2.20
N GLY A 232 25.32 -12.11 -2.51
CA GLY A 232 24.49 -13.06 -1.76
C GLY A 232 25.19 -13.72 -0.57
N GLY A 233 26.36 -13.21 -0.17
CA GLY A 233 27.15 -13.76 0.93
C GLY A 233 27.66 -15.16 0.58
N LEU A 234 27.26 -16.16 1.37
CA LEU A 234 27.68 -17.56 1.17
C LEU A 234 27.13 -18.18 -0.12
N SER A 235 26.08 -17.60 -0.71
CA SER A 235 25.47 -18.09 -1.96
C SER A 235 26.15 -17.57 -3.22
N GLY A 236 27.18 -16.72 -3.08
CA GLY A 236 27.86 -16.07 -4.21
C GLY A 236 27.10 -14.85 -4.74
N GLU A 237 27.41 -14.46 -5.98
CA GLU A 237 26.77 -13.31 -6.63
C GLU A 237 25.36 -13.66 -7.13
N ILE A 238 24.39 -12.80 -6.82
CA ILE A 238 23.00 -12.93 -7.25
C ILE A 238 22.74 -11.90 -8.34
N VAL A 239 22.41 -12.38 -9.53
CA VAL A 239 22.06 -11.56 -10.69
C VAL A 239 20.55 -11.30 -10.72
N ASN A 240 20.15 -10.10 -11.15
CA ASN A 240 18.75 -9.76 -11.39
C ASN A 240 18.15 -10.70 -12.45
N MET A 241 17.19 -11.52 -12.04
CA MET A 241 16.57 -12.54 -12.89
C MET A 241 15.82 -11.95 -14.09
N HIS A 242 15.25 -10.74 -13.96
CA HIS A 242 14.61 -10.08 -15.10
C HIS A 242 15.62 -9.74 -16.19
N LEU A 243 16.76 -9.14 -15.80
CA LEU A 243 17.83 -8.80 -16.74
C LEU A 243 18.44 -10.06 -17.36
N LEU A 244 18.76 -11.06 -16.54
CA LEU A 244 19.33 -12.32 -17.01
C LEU A 244 18.43 -12.99 -18.05
N ARG A 245 17.12 -13.04 -17.78
CA ARG A 245 16.15 -13.66 -18.69
C ARG A 245 16.06 -12.89 -20.02
N ASP A 246 16.04 -11.56 -19.97
CA ASP A 246 16.02 -10.72 -21.16
C ASP A 246 17.30 -10.88 -22.01
N LEU A 247 18.47 -10.99 -21.36
CA LEU A 247 19.75 -11.21 -22.05
C LEU A 247 19.81 -12.58 -22.73
N ILE A 248 19.43 -13.65 -22.02
CA ILE A 248 19.38 -15.02 -22.57
C ILE A 248 18.48 -15.06 -23.81
N ASN A 249 17.28 -14.49 -23.70
CA ASN A 249 16.30 -14.50 -24.80
C ASN A 249 16.75 -13.66 -26.01
N LYS A 250 17.60 -12.64 -25.82
CA LYS A 250 18.21 -11.87 -26.90
C LYS A 250 19.44 -12.53 -27.52
N GLY A 251 19.86 -13.69 -27.04
CA GLY A 251 21.02 -14.42 -27.54
C GLY A 251 22.36 -13.95 -26.95
N PHE A 252 22.34 -13.16 -25.87
CA PHE A 252 23.54 -12.75 -25.13
C PHE A 252 23.92 -13.71 -23.99
N GLY A 253 23.34 -14.92 -23.96
CA GLY A 253 23.77 -15.97 -23.04
C GLY A 253 25.21 -16.39 -23.33
N LEU A 254 25.95 -16.73 -22.27
CA LEU A 254 27.30 -17.30 -22.40
C LEU A 254 27.22 -18.51 -23.34
N ARG A 255 27.86 -18.39 -24.51
CA ARG A 255 28.25 -19.57 -25.27
C ARG A 255 29.37 -20.23 -24.48
N GLU A 256 29.20 -21.51 -24.15
CA GLU A 256 30.31 -22.35 -23.66
C GLU A 256 31.47 -22.35 -24.66
#